data_AF-A0A1F7MRZ1-F1
#
_entry.id   AF-A0A1F7MRZ1-F1
#
_cell.length_a   1.000
_cell.length_b   1.000
_cell.length_c   1.000
_cell.angle_alpha   90.00
_cell.angle_beta   90.00
_cell.angle_gamma   90.00
#
_symmetry.space_group_name_H-M   'P 1'
#
loop_
_entity.id
_entity.type
_entity.pdbx_description
1 polymer ?
#
loop_
_entity_poly.entity_id
_entity_poly.type
_entity_poly.pdbx_seq_one_letter_code
_entity_poly.pdbx_strand_id
1 'polypeptide(L)'
;MTAARDFALAISADEEVDDVRLLVDIFRRNWTGSFHIVVCAASAGAAAEIGRCDVDSVAIGESVRLEADPREALQEHIAGALRAVDGIRKACGLAAGSSAPYTMHLAAGRYPLAWDPVRALGEGMRRRGAVLAARGQGFGLYAHDTPVGRFDPAFFVVDNAFARARRLWEFSLADFLPHKVSAPGFVALWALGRVGVHRFWRYAADDGGEGPIAFDPARGFLRVDASRLPPDLASRLVASYFAEYGVTRGPAIEAFHARWGADAAAARDEARAVGRGAGRRPGAWARGRAFLRERLVRRWIYRYRYGDMVWPRGLDDVYRAAFGGAGPAPAELRDVSFDMPSPRRSRAP
;
A
#
# COMPACT_ATOMS: atom_id res chain seq x y z
N MET A 1 34.81 6.16 -1.88
CA MET A 1 33.72 5.27 -2.35
C MET A 1 32.78 5.04 -1.18
N THR A 2 31.58 5.61 -1.22
CA THR A 2 30.54 5.33 -0.21
C THR A 2 30.06 3.89 -0.39
N ALA A 3 29.96 3.13 0.70
CA ALA A 3 29.41 1.77 0.66
C ALA A 3 28.01 1.80 0.03
N ALA A 4 27.72 0.87 -0.88
CA ALA A 4 26.41 0.76 -1.49
C ALA A 4 25.36 0.52 -0.39
N ARG A 5 24.27 1.29 -0.41
CA ARG A 5 23.11 1.07 0.47
C ARG A 5 22.32 -0.13 -0.05
N ASP A 6 21.78 -0.93 0.86
CA ASP A 6 20.95 -2.09 0.49
C ASP A 6 19.59 -1.62 -0.02
N PHE A 7 18.96 -0.71 0.72
CA PHE A 7 17.64 -0.16 0.44
C PHE A 7 17.58 1.32 0.81
N ALA A 8 16.78 2.07 0.05
CA ALA A 8 16.21 3.32 0.53
C ALA A 8 14.82 3.07 1.11
N LEU A 9 14.50 3.75 2.19
CA LEU A 9 13.24 3.66 2.91
C LEU A 9 12.54 5.00 2.79
N ALA A 10 11.39 5.01 2.12
CA ALA A 10 10.56 6.19 1.93
C ALA A 10 9.36 6.09 2.88
N ILE A 11 9.36 6.88 3.94
CA ILE A 11 8.33 6.86 4.97
C ILE A 11 7.40 8.06 4.78
N SER A 12 6.10 7.82 4.59
CA SER A 12 5.08 8.86 4.68
C SER A 12 4.53 8.91 6.11
N ALA A 13 4.57 10.08 6.74
CA ALA A 13 4.05 10.33 8.08
C ALA A 13 3.15 11.57 8.04
N ASP A 14 1.97 11.50 8.64
CA ASP A 14 1.12 12.67 8.86
C ASP A 14 1.68 13.40 10.09
N GLU A 15 1.17 13.07 11.28
CA GLU A 15 1.62 13.62 12.57
C GLU A 15 2.23 12.53 13.49
N GLU A 16 2.46 11.32 12.98
CA GLU A 16 2.91 10.15 13.76
C GLU A 16 4.45 10.13 13.99
N VAL A 17 4.99 11.17 14.63
CA VAL A 17 6.44 11.30 14.90
C VAL A 17 6.99 10.13 15.72
N ASP A 18 6.23 9.61 16.69
CA ASP A 18 6.67 8.48 17.51
C ASP A 18 6.76 7.19 16.70
N ASP A 19 5.83 6.93 15.78
CA ASP A 19 5.90 5.77 14.90
C ASP A 19 7.12 5.86 13.96
N VAL A 20 7.49 7.07 13.52
CA VAL A 20 8.71 7.30 12.73
C VAL A 20 9.95 6.98 13.57
N ARG A 21 10.01 7.39 14.84
CA ARG A 21 11.14 7.05 15.74
C ARG A 21 11.28 5.55 15.91
N LEU A 22 10.17 4.83 16.10
CA LEU A 22 10.17 3.37 16.19
C LEU A 22 10.69 2.72 14.90
N LEU A 23 10.22 3.18 13.74
CA LEU A 23 10.71 2.70 12.44
C LEU A 23 12.20 2.94 12.27
N VAL A 24 12.70 4.13 12.60
CA VAL A 24 14.13 4.45 12.53
C VAL A 24 14.95 3.50 13.40
N ASP A 25 14.53 3.22 14.64
CA ASP A 25 15.23 2.27 15.50
C ASP A 25 15.18 0.83 14.97
N ILE A 26 14.08 0.39 14.35
CA ILE A 26 14.03 -0.91 13.64
C ILE A 26 15.18 -0.98 12.63
N PHE A 27 15.26 -0.01 11.73
CA PHE A 27 16.22 -0.04 10.61
C PHE A 27 17.66 0.21 11.05
N ARG A 28 17.89 1.14 11.99
CA ARG A 28 19.24 1.54 12.41
C ARG A 28 19.85 0.63 13.47
N ARG A 29 19.04 0.00 14.32
CA ARG A 29 19.51 -0.68 15.54
C ARG A 29 19.19 -2.16 15.60
N ASN A 30 18.16 -2.62 14.88
CA ASN A 30 17.72 -4.02 14.93
C ASN A 30 18.07 -4.80 13.67
N TRP A 31 18.29 -4.13 12.54
CA TRP A 31 18.64 -4.77 11.27
C TRP A 31 20.10 -4.55 10.91
N THR A 32 20.70 -5.51 10.20
CA THR A 32 22.12 -5.49 9.81
C THR A 32 22.39 -4.78 8.49
N GLY A 33 21.34 -4.31 7.79
CA GLY A 33 21.45 -3.67 6.49
C GLY A 33 21.90 -2.20 6.56
N SER A 34 22.29 -1.67 5.40
CA SER A 34 22.64 -0.26 5.22
C SER A 34 21.51 0.49 4.53
N PHE A 35 20.86 1.40 5.25
CA PHE A 35 19.65 2.08 4.79
C PHE A 35 19.86 3.56 4.52
N HIS A 36 19.16 4.08 3.52
CA HIS A 36 18.94 5.52 3.35
C HIS A 36 17.47 5.84 3.68
N ILE A 37 17.22 6.57 4.77
CA ILE A 37 15.89 6.80 5.31
C ILE A 37 15.45 8.22 4.96
N VAL A 38 14.37 8.31 4.19
CA VAL A 38 13.70 9.57 3.86
C VAL A 38 12.31 9.56 4.44
N VAL A 39 11.95 10.65 5.12
CA VAL A 39 10.61 10.81 5.69
C VAL A 39 9.92 12.02 5.06
N CYS A 40 8.68 11.88 4.62
CA CYS A 40 7.82 13.01 4.31
C CYS A 40 6.85 13.21 5.47
N ALA A 41 6.96 14.34 6.17
CA ALA A 41 6.06 14.76 7.24
C ALA A 41 4.94 15.64 6.68
N ALA A 42 3.75 15.65 7.29
CA ALA A 42 2.65 16.50 6.81
C ALA A 42 2.81 17.99 7.15
N SER A 43 3.57 18.32 8.20
CA SER A 43 3.73 19.70 8.67
C SER A 43 5.20 20.07 8.92
N ALA A 44 5.48 21.37 8.93
CA ALA A 44 6.83 21.88 9.24
C ALA A 44 7.25 21.56 10.69
N GLY A 45 6.29 21.53 11.62
CA GLY A 45 6.52 21.14 13.01
C GLY A 45 6.97 19.68 13.12
N ALA A 46 6.18 18.76 12.56
CA ALA A 46 6.53 17.34 12.50
C ALA A 46 7.87 17.11 11.78
N ALA A 47 8.12 17.82 10.68
CA ALA A 47 9.40 17.74 9.96
C ALA A 47 10.60 18.17 10.83
N ALA A 48 10.45 19.22 11.63
CA ALA A 48 11.51 19.69 12.53
C ALA A 48 11.80 18.69 13.65
N GLU A 49 10.78 17.99 14.16
CA GLU A 49 10.97 16.93 15.15
C GLU A 49 11.60 15.67 14.54
N ILE A 50 11.10 15.23 13.37
CA ILE A 50 11.64 14.08 12.63
C ILE A 50 13.08 14.34 12.21
N GLY A 51 13.45 15.57 11.84
CA GLY A 51 14.82 15.95 11.49
C GLY A 51 15.83 15.80 12.64
N ARG A 52 15.37 15.61 13.89
CA ARG A 52 16.21 15.28 15.05
C ARG A 52 16.45 13.77 15.20
N CYS A 53 15.76 12.95 14.42
CA CYS A 53 15.96 11.50 14.38
C CYS A 53 17.13 11.13 13.45
N ASP A 54 17.60 9.88 13.51
CA ASP A 54 18.69 9.35 12.66
C ASP A 54 18.21 9.02 11.22
N VAL A 55 17.63 10.03 10.56
CA VAL A 55 17.13 9.98 9.18
C VAL A 55 18.08 10.72 8.24
N ASP A 56 18.14 10.30 6.98
CA ASP A 56 19.05 10.92 5.99
C ASP A 56 18.43 12.18 5.35
N SER A 57 17.11 12.25 5.23
CA SER A 57 16.41 13.40 4.64
C SER A 57 14.97 13.52 5.11
N VAL A 58 14.48 14.76 5.18
CA VAL A 58 13.09 15.07 5.52
C VAL A 58 12.48 15.96 4.44
N ALA A 59 11.28 15.59 3.98
CA ALA A 59 10.42 16.41 3.14
C ALA A 59 9.18 16.87 3.92
N ILE A 60 8.58 17.94 3.45
CA ILE A 60 7.32 18.46 3.96
C ILE A 60 6.25 18.25 2.89
N GLY A 61 5.10 17.71 3.28
CA GLY A 61 3.92 17.52 2.44
C GLY A 61 3.36 18.86 1.93
N GLU A 62 2.64 18.84 0.80
CA GLU A 62 1.97 20.02 0.28
C GLU A 62 0.76 20.32 1.16
N SER A 63 0.58 21.58 1.52
CA SER A 63 -0.65 22.03 2.15
C SER A 63 -1.77 22.03 1.11
N VAL A 64 -2.51 20.94 1.04
CA VAL A 64 -3.68 20.82 0.18
C VAL A 64 -4.81 21.65 0.79
N ARG A 65 -5.10 22.80 0.20
CA ARG A 65 -6.27 23.60 0.57
C ARG A 65 -7.46 23.13 -0.26
N LEU A 66 -8.47 22.60 0.39
CA LEU A 66 -9.78 22.38 -0.20
C LEU A 66 -10.66 23.56 0.18
N GLU A 67 -11.39 24.14 -0.78
CA GLU A 67 -12.42 25.14 -0.48
C GLU A 67 -13.46 24.51 0.44
N ALA A 68 -13.95 25.23 1.45
CA ALA A 68 -14.95 24.68 2.38
C ALA A 68 -16.19 24.18 1.63
N ASP A 69 -16.53 22.91 1.78
CA ASP A 69 -17.72 22.27 1.19
C ASP A 69 -18.58 21.75 2.35
N PRO A 70 -19.92 21.93 2.31
CA PRO A 70 -20.83 21.35 3.30
C PRO A 70 -20.75 19.82 3.42
N ARG A 71 -20.05 19.12 2.52
CA ARG A 71 -19.77 17.68 2.58
C ARG A 71 -18.41 17.40 3.22
N GLU A 72 -18.27 17.72 4.50
CA GLU A 72 -17.03 17.54 5.28
C GLU A 72 -16.38 16.16 5.07
N ALA A 73 -17.16 15.08 5.11
CA ALA A 73 -16.66 13.72 4.93
C ALA A 73 -16.01 13.46 3.55
N LEU A 74 -16.51 14.09 2.48
CA LEU A 74 -15.90 13.99 1.15
C LEU A 74 -14.60 14.79 1.10
N GLN A 75 -14.54 15.93 1.77
CA GLN A 75 -13.34 16.76 1.85
C GLN A 75 -12.24 16.05 2.61
N GLU A 76 -12.56 15.48 3.78
CA GLU A 76 -11.63 14.69 4.58
C GLU A 76 -11.08 13.51 3.77
N HIS A 77 -11.94 12.82 3.01
CA HIS A 77 -11.52 11.74 2.12
C HIS A 77 -10.53 12.23 1.06
N ILE A 78 -10.86 13.31 0.35
CA ILE A 78 -10.00 13.89 -0.70
C ILE A 78 -8.67 14.37 -0.10
N ALA A 79 -8.71 15.08 1.02
CA ALA A 79 -7.52 15.57 1.71
C ALA A 79 -6.62 14.43 2.20
N GLY A 80 -7.21 13.37 2.76
CA GLY A 80 -6.48 12.16 3.18
C GLY A 80 -5.83 11.45 2.01
N ALA A 81 -6.55 11.26 0.90
CA ALA A 81 -6.00 10.64 -0.30
C ALA A 81 -4.86 11.46 -0.92
N LEU A 82 -5.02 12.79 -1.00
CA LEU A 82 -3.99 13.68 -1.52
C LEU A 82 -2.74 13.71 -0.63
N ARG A 83 -2.90 13.78 0.69
CA ARG A 83 -1.78 13.72 1.63
C ARG A 83 -1.01 12.42 1.52
N ALA A 84 -1.72 11.28 1.46
CA ALA A 84 -1.09 9.97 1.30
C ALA A 84 -0.28 9.88 -0.01
N VAL A 85 -0.86 10.33 -1.13
CA VAL A 85 -0.18 10.29 -2.44
C VAL A 85 0.98 11.28 -2.51
N ASP A 86 0.85 12.47 -1.91
CA ASP A 86 1.96 13.42 -1.84
C ASP A 86 3.12 12.91 -0.99
N GLY A 87 2.81 12.34 0.17
CA GLY A 87 3.80 11.69 1.04
C GLY A 87 4.57 10.61 0.29
N ILE A 88 3.86 9.72 -0.41
CA ILE A 88 4.46 8.71 -1.29
C ILE A 88 5.37 9.37 -2.33
N ARG A 89 4.84 10.35 -3.08
CA ARG A 89 5.53 11.02 -4.19
C ARG A 89 6.85 11.64 -3.73
N LYS A 90 6.82 12.41 -2.64
CA LYS A 90 7.99 13.13 -2.13
C LYS A 90 9.01 12.22 -1.47
N ALA A 91 8.56 11.34 -0.57
CA ALA A 91 9.46 10.42 0.11
C ALA A 91 10.14 9.47 -0.90
N CYS A 92 9.37 8.87 -1.82
CA CYS A 92 9.93 7.98 -2.83
C CYS A 92 10.77 8.73 -3.87
N GLY A 93 10.37 9.95 -4.24
CA GLY A 93 11.11 10.82 -5.15
C GLY A 93 12.52 11.11 -4.64
N LEU A 94 12.62 11.54 -3.38
CA LEU A 94 13.90 11.79 -2.72
C LEU A 94 14.70 10.50 -2.49
N ALA A 95 14.06 9.45 -2.00
CA ALA A 95 14.71 8.15 -1.75
C ALA A 95 15.30 7.53 -3.04
N ALA A 96 14.62 7.71 -4.17
CA ALA A 96 15.10 7.28 -5.47
C ALA A 96 16.36 8.04 -5.93
N GLY A 97 16.69 9.19 -5.33
CA GLY A 97 17.94 9.92 -5.57
C GLY A 97 19.18 9.29 -4.92
N SER A 98 19.00 8.33 -4.01
CA SER A 98 20.10 7.68 -3.30
C SER A 98 20.88 6.66 -4.15
N SER A 99 21.99 6.17 -3.60
CA SER A 99 22.78 5.07 -4.19
C SER A 99 22.16 3.69 -3.99
N ALA A 100 21.05 3.56 -3.27
CA ALA A 100 20.39 2.28 -3.07
C ALA A 100 19.76 1.78 -4.39
N PRO A 101 19.78 0.46 -4.66
CA PRO A 101 19.15 -0.11 -5.86
C PRO A 101 17.63 -0.05 -5.81
N TYR A 102 17.03 -0.16 -4.63
CA TYR A 102 15.59 -0.21 -4.44
C TYR A 102 15.13 0.84 -3.41
N THR A 103 13.93 1.37 -3.59
CA THR A 103 13.19 2.13 -2.57
C THR A 103 12.01 1.29 -2.10
N MET A 104 11.89 1.08 -0.80
CA MET A 104 10.68 0.55 -0.17
C MET A 104 9.88 1.71 0.41
N HIS A 105 8.61 1.83 0.03
CA HIS A 105 7.69 2.76 0.67
C HIS A 105 7.04 2.11 1.90
N LEU A 106 6.90 2.93 2.95
CA LEU A 106 6.29 2.63 4.24
C LEU A 106 5.37 3.78 4.65
N ALA A 107 4.21 3.47 5.23
CA ALA A 107 3.45 4.47 5.97
C ALA A 107 3.81 4.39 7.47
N ALA A 108 3.83 5.51 8.17
CA ALA A 108 3.94 5.52 9.62
C ALA A 108 2.84 4.65 10.27
N GLY A 109 3.17 4.02 11.41
CA GLY A 109 2.32 3.04 12.07
C GLY A 109 2.25 1.68 11.36
N ARG A 110 3.06 1.45 10.32
CA ARG A 110 3.16 0.18 9.59
C ARG A 110 4.57 -0.36 9.70
N TYR A 111 4.70 -1.49 10.38
CA TYR A 111 5.98 -1.98 10.87
C TYR A 111 6.42 -3.22 10.09
N PRO A 112 7.52 -3.13 9.33
CA PRO A 112 8.21 -4.33 8.89
C PRO A 112 9.08 -4.84 10.04
N LEU A 113 8.84 -6.07 10.49
CA LEU A 113 9.45 -6.63 11.69
C LEU A 113 10.65 -7.53 11.40
N ALA A 114 10.85 -7.91 10.15
CA ALA A 114 11.93 -8.82 9.75
C ALA A 114 12.66 -8.30 8.50
N TRP A 115 14.00 -8.28 8.56
CA TRP A 115 14.84 -7.82 7.48
C TRP A 115 14.87 -8.79 6.30
N ASP A 116 15.07 -10.08 6.56
CA ASP A 116 15.27 -11.07 5.50
C ASP A 116 14.13 -11.13 4.47
N PRO A 117 12.83 -11.09 4.87
CA PRO A 117 11.75 -11.01 3.90
C PRO A 117 11.79 -9.74 3.04
N VAL A 118 12.15 -8.58 3.60
CA VAL A 118 12.29 -7.33 2.86
C VAL A 118 13.44 -7.42 1.85
N ARG A 119 14.60 -7.91 2.28
CA ARG A 119 15.74 -8.15 1.40
C ARG A 119 15.38 -9.08 0.25
N ALA A 120 14.65 -10.15 0.54
CA ALA A 120 14.19 -11.12 -0.46
C ALA A 120 13.25 -10.51 -1.52
N LEU A 121 12.54 -9.41 -1.22
CA LEU A 121 11.75 -8.68 -2.22
C LEU A 121 12.64 -8.07 -3.31
N GLY A 122 13.75 -7.43 -2.94
CA GLY A 122 14.69 -6.84 -3.90
C GLY A 122 15.33 -7.90 -4.80
N GLU A 123 15.77 -9.02 -4.21
CA GLU A 123 16.30 -10.16 -4.97
C GLU A 123 15.22 -10.78 -5.88
N GLY A 124 14.00 -10.90 -5.39
CA GLY A 124 12.85 -11.41 -6.15
C GLY A 124 12.50 -10.54 -7.35
N MET A 125 12.55 -9.21 -7.18
CA MET A 125 12.37 -8.25 -8.27
C MET A 125 13.43 -8.46 -9.37
N ARG A 126 14.70 -8.57 -8.97
CA ARG A 126 15.81 -8.80 -9.90
C ARG A 126 15.63 -10.09 -10.70
N ARG A 127 15.34 -11.22 -10.02
CA ARG A 127 15.12 -12.52 -10.68
C ARG A 127 13.96 -12.51 -11.67
N ARG A 128 12.95 -11.67 -11.44
CA ARG A 128 11.75 -11.57 -12.28
C ARG A 128 11.81 -10.49 -13.34
N GLY A 129 12.87 -9.68 -13.38
CA GLY A 129 12.91 -8.48 -14.23
C GLY A 129 11.84 -7.44 -13.86
N ALA A 130 11.31 -7.49 -12.63
CA ALA A 130 10.29 -6.56 -12.16
C ALA A 130 10.95 -5.27 -11.65
N VAL A 131 10.29 -4.13 -11.88
CA VAL A 131 10.75 -2.80 -11.42
C VAL A 131 9.83 -2.20 -10.36
N LEU A 132 8.67 -2.81 -10.15
CA LEU A 132 7.74 -2.48 -9.08
C LEU A 132 7.20 -3.78 -8.49
N ALA A 133 7.22 -3.88 -7.17
CA ALA A 133 6.61 -4.98 -6.45
C ALA A 133 5.69 -4.45 -5.34
N ALA A 134 4.43 -4.88 -5.32
CA ALA A 134 3.48 -4.47 -4.29
C ALA A 134 2.63 -5.65 -3.82
N ARG A 135 2.14 -5.57 -2.58
CA ARG A 135 1.08 -6.45 -2.09
C ARG A 135 -0.29 -5.84 -2.36
N GLY A 136 -1.30 -6.67 -2.48
CA GLY A 136 -2.65 -6.19 -2.75
C GLY A 136 -3.58 -7.25 -3.29
N GLN A 137 -4.81 -6.86 -3.57
CA GLN A 137 -5.79 -7.72 -4.24
C GLN A 137 -5.46 -7.87 -5.74
N GLY A 138 -4.59 -7.02 -6.28
CA GLY A 138 -4.15 -7.09 -7.68
C GLY A 138 -5.02 -6.29 -8.63
N PHE A 139 -4.74 -6.41 -9.93
CA PHE A 139 -5.51 -5.76 -11.01
C PHE A 139 -6.89 -6.40 -11.25
N GLY A 140 -7.19 -7.54 -10.62
CA GLY A 140 -8.46 -8.24 -10.78
C GLY A 140 -9.61 -7.67 -9.92
N LEU A 141 -9.31 -6.81 -8.95
CA LEU A 141 -10.33 -6.13 -8.15
C LEU A 141 -10.73 -4.82 -8.81
N TYR A 142 -12.03 -4.59 -8.91
CA TYR A 142 -12.60 -3.36 -9.45
C TYR A 142 -13.64 -2.82 -8.48
N ALA A 143 -13.36 -1.69 -7.87
CA ALA A 143 -14.31 -0.94 -7.04
C ALA A 143 -14.38 0.51 -7.54
N HIS A 144 -15.38 1.27 -7.07
CA HIS A 144 -15.57 2.66 -7.47
C HIS A 144 -14.30 3.51 -7.26
N ASP A 145 -13.58 3.30 -6.15
CA ASP A 145 -12.38 4.05 -5.77
C ASP A 145 -11.06 3.37 -6.17
N THR A 146 -11.12 2.17 -6.73
CA THR A 146 -9.97 1.37 -7.18
C THR A 146 -10.27 0.77 -8.56
N PRO A 147 -10.33 1.61 -9.61
CA PRO A 147 -10.95 1.25 -10.89
C PRO A 147 -10.13 0.27 -11.74
N VAL A 148 -8.87 0.03 -11.39
CA VAL A 148 -7.98 -0.88 -12.14
C VAL A 148 -7.25 -1.86 -11.22
N GLY A 149 -7.68 -2.00 -9.98
CA GLY A 149 -6.98 -2.81 -8.99
C GLY A 149 -6.74 -2.07 -7.69
N ARG A 150 -6.37 -2.85 -6.68
CA ARG A 150 -6.09 -2.37 -5.32
C ARG A 150 -4.77 -2.93 -4.83
N PHE A 151 -3.85 -2.04 -4.48
CA PHE A 151 -2.56 -2.37 -3.86
C PHE A 151 -2.37 -1.61 -2.56
N ASP A 152 -1.60 -2.19 -1.65
CA ASP A 152 -1.33 -1.56 -0.37
C ASP A 152 -0.37 -0.37 -0.58
N PRO A 153 -0.82 0.87 -0.31
CA PRO A 153 0.06 2.02 -0.42
C PRO A 153 1.15 2.01 0.65
N ALA A 154 1.03 1.24 1.73
CA ALA A 154 2.00 1.23 2.82
C ALA A 154 3.17 0.26 2.62
N PHE A 155 3.14 -0.65 1.65
CA PHE A 155 4.20 -1.65 1.48
C PHE A 155 4.42 -2.00 0.00
N PHE A 156 5.24 -1.22 -0.69
CA PHE A 156 5.68 -1.53 -2.05
C PHE A 156 7.16 -1.18 -2.25
N VAL A 157 7.79 -1.80 -3.25
CA VAL A 157 9.21 -1.66 -3.57
C VAL A 157 9.38 -1.26 -5.03
N VAL A 158 10.27 -0.32 -5.31
CA VAL A 158 10.54 0.23 -6.64
C VAL A 158 12.03 0.16 -6.95
N ASP A 159 12.37 -0.17 -8.19
CA ASP A 159 13.73 -0.07 -8.72
C ASP A 159 14.10 1.41 -8.94
N ASN A 160 15.16 1.88 -8.28
CA ASN A 160 15.54 3.28 -8.30
C ASN A 160 16.12 3.73 -9.63
N ALA A 161 16.81 2.84 -10.36
CA ALA A 161 17.34 3.17 -11.67
C ALA A 161 16.18 3.40 -12.66
N PHE A 162 15.17 2.53 -12.64
CA PHE A 162 13.95 2.70 -13.42
C PHE A 162 13.19 3.98 -13.02
N ALA A 163 13.00 4.20 -11.72
CA ALA A 163 12.27 5.37 -11.21
C ALA A 163 12.88 6.69 -11.67
N ARG A 164 14.21 6.82 -11.58
CA ARG A 164 14.95 8.00 -12.08
C ARG A 164 14.84 8.14 -13.60
N ALA A 165 15.10 7.07 -14.34
CA ALA A 165 15.09 7.09 -15.81
C ALA A 165 13.71 7.47 -16.38
N ARG A 166 12.62 7.16 -15.67
CA ARG A 166 11.25 7.45 -16.08
C ARG A 166 10.63 8.66 -15.39
N ARG A 167 11.38 9.39 -14.57
CA ARG A 167 10.86 10.53 -13.78
C ARG A 167 9.56 10.12 -13.06
N LEU A 168 9.59 8.95 -12.44
CA LEU A 168 8.39 8.21 -12.02
C LEU A 168 7.57 8.93 -10.95
N TRP A 169 8.22 9.80 -10.18
CA TRP A 169 7.65 10.58 -9.08
C TRP A 169 7.33 12.02 -9.47
N GLU A 170 7.50 12.37 -10.75
CA GLU A 170 7.20 13.69 -11.27
C GLU A 170 5.80 13.68 -11.90
N PHE A 171 4.82 14.02 -11.07
CA PHE A 171 3.42 14.17 -11.46
C PHE A 171 2.71 15.22 -10.59
N SER A 172 1.63 15.79 -11.13
CA SER A 172 0.74 16.69 -10.39
C SER A 172 -0.24 15.88 -9.55
N LEU A 173 -0.46 16.29 -8.31
CA LEU A 173 -1.47 15.68 -7.44
C LEU A 173 -2.90 15.90 -7.97
N ALA A 174 -3.13 16.97 -8.75
CA ALA A 174 -4.44 17.24 -9.35
C ALA A 174 -4.83 16.17 -10.39
N ASP A 175 -3.85 15.60 -11.09
CA ASP A 175 -4.06 14.57 -12.11
C ASP A 175 -4.51 13.22 -11.52
N PHE A 176 -4.40 13.07 -10.20
CA PHE A 176 -4.76 11.84 -9.50
C PHE A 176 -6.27 11.62 -9.35
N LEU A 177 -7.10 12.66 -9.53
CA LEU A 177 -8.55 12.59 -9.32
C LEU A 177 -8.91 12.01 -7.93
N PRO A 178 -8.43 12.60 -6.81
CA PRO A 178 -8.61 12.08 -5.44
C PRO A 178 -10.07 11.96 -4.99
N HIS A 179 -11.01 12.58 -5.71
CA HIS A 179 -12.45 12.43 -5.50
C HIS A 179 -13.03 11.16 -6.14
N LYS A 180 -12.24 10.45 -6.96
CA LYS A 180 -12.58 9.19 -7.64
C LYS A 180 -11.67 8.05 -7.26
N VAL A 181 -10.45 8.31 -6.80
CA VAL A 181 -9.45 7.27 -6.59
C VAL A 181 -8.88 7.36 -5.18
N SER A 182 -8.87 6.23 -4.48
CA SER A 182 -8.24 6.11 -3.16
C SER A 182 -6.72 5.87 -3.30
N ALA A 183 -5.94 6.09 -2.23
CA ALA A 183 -4.50 5.80 -2.26
C ALA A 183 -4.16 4.35 -2.68
N PRO A 184 -4.92 3.31 -2.30
CA PRO A 184 -4.76 1.98 -2.90
C PRO A 184 -5.01 1.91 -4.41
N GLY A 185 -5.99 2.67 -4.91
CA GLY A 185 -6.29 2.80 -6.34
C GLY A 185 -5.22 3.59 -7.10
N PHE A 186 -4.60 4.59 -6.45
CA PHE A 186 -3.44 5.31 -6.97
C PHE A 186 -2.35 4.37 -7.38
N VAL A 187 -1.90 3.51 -6.47
CA VAL A 187 -0.79 2.59 -6.72
C VAL A 187 -1.10 1.72 -7.93
N ALA A 188 -2.34 1.27 -8.09
CA ALA A 188 -2.76 0.48 -9.25
C ALA A 188 -2.73 1.29 -10.57
N LEU A 189 -3.34 2.48 -10.60
CA LEU A 189 -3.35 3.35 -11.79
C LEU A 189 -1.94 3.79 -12.19
N TRP A 190 -1.15 4.22 -11.21
CA TRP A 190 0.24 4.64 -11.39
C TRP A 190 1.11 3.48 -11.90
N ALA A 191 0.99 2.29 -11.29
CA ALA A 191 1.69 1.09 -11.77
C ALA A 191 1.29 0.75 -13.21
N LEU A 192 0.00 0.77 -13.53
CA LEU A 192 -0.50 0.45 -14.87
C LEU A 192 0.01 1.46 -15.90
N GLY A 193 -0.10 2.76 -15.62
CA GLY A 193 0.20 3.83 -16.57
C GLY A 193 1.70 4.14 -16.74
N ARG A 194 2.52 3.94 -15.70
CA ARG A 194 3.94 4.32 -15.72
C ARG A 194 4.92 3.14 -15.70
N VAL A 195 4.50 1.97 -15.21
CA VAL A 195 5.35 0.78 -15.11
C VAL A 195 4.99 -0.28 -16.14
N GLY A 196 3.69 -0.53 -16.31
CA GLY A 196 3.17 -1.61 -17.14
C GLY A 196 3.17 -2.95 -16.41
N VAL A 197 2.10 -3.74 -16.63
CA VAL A 197 1.84 -4.98 -15.88
C VAL A 197 2.96 -6.02 -16.03
N HIS A 198 3.64 -6.07 -17.18
CA HIS A 198 4.72 -7.02 -17.46
C HIS A 198 5.97 -6.82 -16.59
N ARG A 199 6.17 -5.62 -16.00
CA ARG A 199 7.28 -5.33 -15.06
C ARG A 199 6.81 -5.17 -13.62
N PHE A 200 5.56 -5.52 -13.36
CA PHE A 200 4.92 -5.42 -12.05
C PHE A 200 4.85 -6.81 -11.41
N TRP A 201 5.31 -6.92 -10.17
CA TRP A 201 5.19 -8.14 -9.39
C TRP A 201 4.23 -7.95 -8.20
N ARG A 202 3.07 -8.62 -8.27
CA ARG A 202 2.23 -8.79 -7.08
C ARG A 202 2.86 -9.84 -6.17
N TYR A 203 3.61 -9.40 -5.17
CA TYR A 203 4.36 -10.35 -4.32
C TYR A 203 3.48 -11.04 -3.29
N ALA A 204 2.36 -10.43 -2.88
CA ALA A 204 1.39 -11.00 -1.94
C ALA A 204 -0.05 -10.66 -2.32
N ALA A 205 -0.98 -11.54 -1.95
CA ALA A 205 -2.35 -11.13 -1.71
C ALA A 205 -2.39 -10.28 -0.43
N ASP A 206 -3.13 -9.18 -0.47
CA ASP A 206 -3.64 -8.57 0.74
C ASP A 206 -5.04 -9.12 0.93
N ASP A 207 -5.23 -9.96 1.94
CA ASP A 207 -6.49 -10.67 2.21
C ASP A 207 -7.62 -9.72 2.64
N GLY A 208 -7.40 -8.41 2.50
CA GLY A 208 -8.38 -7.38 2.79
C GLY A 208 -8.67 -7.37 4.27
N GLY A 209 -7.61 -7.36 5.10
CA GLY A 209 -7.74 -7.24 6.54
C GLY A 209 -8.33 -5.87 6.91
N GLU A 210 -9.61 -5.64 6.64
CA GLU A 210 -10.40 -4.50 7.14
C GLU A 210 -10.56 -4.56 8.66
N GLY A 211 -9.92 -5.53 9.32
CA GLY A 211 -9.77 -5.56 10.76
C GLY A 211 -8.85 -4.44 11.26
N PRO A 212 -8.95 -4.12 12.56
CA PRO A 212 -8.07 -3.17 13.22
C PRO A 212 -6.61 -3.66 13.26
N ILE A 213 -6.37 -4.94 12.95
CA ILE A 213 -5.04 -5.56 12.94
C ILE A 213 -4.92 -6.35 11.66
N ALA A 214 -3.81 -6.18 10.94
CA ALA A 214 -3.42 -7.07 9.86
C ALA A 214 -1.94 -7.43 10.05
N PHE A 215 -1.66 -8.72 10.01
CA PHE A 215 -0.31 -9.23 10.16
C PHE A 215 0.00 -10.26 9.07
N ASP A 216 1.08 -10.03 8.33
CA ASP A 216 1.60 -10.96 7.32
C ASP A 216 2.80 -11.71 7.91
N PRO A 217 2.62 -12.93 8.43
CA PRO A 217 3.69 -13.68 9.09
C PRO A 217 4.81 -14.08 8.13
N ALA A 218 4.51 -14.26 6.83
CA ALA A 218 5.50 -14.63 5.84
C ALA A 218 6.50 -13.48 5.56
N ARG A 219 6.09 -12.24 5.83
CA ARG A 219 6.91 -11.04 5.59
C ARG A 219 7.25 -10.25 6.84
N GLY A 220 6.60 -10.55 7.95
CA GLY A 220 6.68 -9.75 9.16
C GLY A 220 6.09 -8.35 8.97
N PHE A 221 5.06 -8.16 8.13
CA PHE A 221 4.43 -6.84 7.97
C PHE A 221 3.25 -6.70 8.92
N LEU A 222 3.39 -5.79 9.88
CA LEU A 222 2.38 -5.47 10.87
C LEU A 222 1.70 -4.14 10.58
N ARG A 223 0.38 -4.15 10.73
CA ARG A 223 -0.49 -3.00 10.67
C ARG A 223 -1.42 -3.04 11.86
N VAL A 224 -1.47 -1.95 12.61
CA VAL A 224 -2.40 -1.75 13.73
C VAL A 224 -3.10 -0.41 13.51
N ASP A 225 -4.43 -0.44 13.53
CA ASP A 225 -5.29 0.74 13.42
C ASP A 225 -5.80 1.10 14.82
N ALA A 226 -5.06 2.01 15.48
CA ALA A 226 -5.34 2.41 16.85
C ALA A 226 -6.72 3.06 17.01
N SER A 227 -7.25 3.70 15.97
CA SER A 227 -8.57 4.35 16.00
C SER A 227 -9.73 3.37 16.20
N ARG A 228 -9.48 2.08 15.96
CA ARG A 228 -10.47 0.99 16.02
C ARG A 228 -10.21 0.00 17.14
N LEU A 229 -9.27 0.31 18.03
CA LEU A 229 -8.94 -0.48 19.20
C LEU A 229 -9.19 0.33 20.47
N PRO A 230 -9.43 -0.34 21.61
CA PRO A 230 -9.37 0.31 22.91
C PRO A 230 -8.06 1.09 23.09
N PRO A 231 -8.08 2.17 23.90
CA PRO A 231 -6.87 2.89 24.28
C PRO A 231 -5.78 1.93 24.74
N ASP A 232 -4.54 2.24 24.37
CA ASP A 232 -3.32 1.50 24.73
C ASP A 232 -3.21 0.05 24.19
N LEU A 233 -4.31 -0.60 23.81
CA LEU A 233 -4.28 -1.96 23.26
C LEU A 233 -3.45 -2.01 21.98
N ALA A 234 -3.57 -0.98 21.12
CA ALA A 234 -2.75 -0.86 19.91
C ALA A 234 -1.26 -0.88 20.23
N SER A 235 -0.82 -0.08 21.21
CA SER A 235 0.58 0.03 21.61
C SER A 235 1.10 -1.26 22.26
N ARG A 236 0.31 -1.86 23.16
CA ARG A 236 0.65 -3.17 23.77
C ARG A 236 0.74 -4.29 22.72
N LEU A 237 -0.11 -4.28 21.70
CA LEU A 237 -0.03 -5.21 20.58
C LEU A 237 1.25 -5.01 19.77
N VAL A 238 1.58 -3.77 19.40
CA VAL A 238 2.83 -3.49 18.68
C VAL A 238 4.03 -3.96 19.52
N ALA A 239 4.06 -3.68 20.82
CA ALA A 239 5.12 -4.15 21.72
C ALA A 239 5.22 -5.69 21.74
N SER A 240 4.07 -6.37 21.72
CA SER A 240 3.99 -7.84 21.66
C SER A 240 4.63 -8.41 20.40
N TYR A 241 4.36 -7.81 19.25
CA TYR A 241 4.98 -8.22 17.99
C TYR A 241 6.45 -7.84 17.92
N PHE A 242 6.84 -6.68 18.46
CA PHE A 242 8.25 -6.29 18.53
C PHE A 242 9.06 -7.30 19.34
N ALA A 243 8.56 -7.73 20.50
CA ALA A 243 9.20 -8.74 21.33
C ALA A 243 9.32 -10.10 20.61
N GLU A 244 8.24 -10.57 19.96
CA GLU A 244 8.25 -11.83 19.20
C GLU A 244 9.28 -11.83 18.06
N TYR A 245 9.44 -10.69 17.38
CA TYR A 245 10.35 -10.54 16.25
C TYR A 245 11.75 -10.02 16.65
N GLY A 246 12.06 -9.96 17.94
CA GLY A 246 13.38 -9.54 18.44
C GLY A 246 13.72 -8.06 18.26
N VAL A 247 12.73 -7.23 17.94
CA VAL A 247 12.85 -5.77 17.81
C VAL A 247 12.93 -5.18 19.22
N THR A 248 14.14 -4.96 19.70
CA THR A 248 14.43 -4.70 21.13
C THR A 248 15.39 -3.54 21.39
N ARG A 249 16.07 -3.04 20.36
CA ARG A 249 17.15 -2.05 20.50
C ARG A 249 16.75 -0.67 19.98
N GLY A 250 17.28 0.36 20.63
CA GLY A 250 17.15 1.74 20.20
C GLY A 250 16.32 2.57 21.19
N PRO A 251 16.60 3.87 21.35
CA PRO A 251 16.02 4.68 22.44
C PRO A 251 14.48 4.70 22.45
N ALA A 252 13.86 4.78 21.27
CA ALA A 252 12.40 4.81 21.15
C ALA A 252 11.81 3.42 21.39
N ILE A 253 12.42 2.36 20.84
CA ILE A 253 11.97 0.98 21.08
C ILE A 253 12.10 0.58 22.56
N GLU A 254 13.21 0.92 23.21
CA GLU A 254 13.46 0.60 24.62
C GLU A 254 12.46 1.34 25.52
N ALA A 255 12.24 2.64 25.28
CA ALA A 255 11.22 3.40 25.99
C ALA A 255 9.80 2.85 25.74
N PHE A 256 9.51 2.43 24.51
CA PHE A 256 8.23 1.85 24.14
C PHE A 256 7.97 0.51 24.84
N HIS A 257 8.97 -0.38 24.90
CA HIS A 257 8.89 -1.63 25.65
C HIS A 257 8.79 -1.42 27.15
N ALA A 258 9.55 -0.47 27.71
CA ALA A 258 9.44 -0.12 29.13
C ALA A 258 8.01 0.32 29.50
N ARG A 259 7.34 1.03 28.59
CA ARG A 259 5.97 1.52 28.80
C ARG A 259 4.90 0.46 28.55
N TRP A 260 5.06 -0.39 27.53
CA TRP A 260 3.96 -1.24 27.01
C TRP A 260 4.26 -2.74 27.03
N GLY A 261 5.48 -3.16 27.37
CA GLY A 261 5.96 -4.54 27.24
C GLY A 261 5.44 -5.51 28.31
N ALA A 262 5.14 -5.04 29.52
CA ALA A 262 4.76 -5.90 30.66
C ALA A 262 3.49 -6.73 30.39
N ASP A 263 2.51 -6.16 29.68
CA ASP A 263 1.21 -6.79 29.38
C ASP A 263 1.07 -7.20 27.90
N ALA A 264 2.17 -7.19 27.15
CA ALA A 264 2.15 -7.40 25.71
C ALA A 264 1.66 -8.81 25.32
N ALA A 265 1.88 -9.82 26.16
CA ALA A 265 1.38 -11.19 25.91
C ALA A 265 -0.17 -11.24 25.97
N ALA A 266 -0.78 -10.57 26.95
CA ALA A 266 -2.24 -10.53 27.12
C ALA A 266 -2.96 -9.74 26.02
N ALA A 267 -2.27 -8.75 25.43
CA ALA A 267 -2.82 -7.90 24.39
C ALA A 267 -3.33 -8.68 23.16
N ARG A 268 -2.69 -9.79 22.78
CA ARG A 268 -3.12 -10.61 21.63
C ARG A 268 -4.46 -11.29 21.90
N ASP A 269 -4.68 -11.77 23.11
CA ASP A 269 -5.92 -12.43 23.49
C ASP A 269 -7.07 -11.43 23.64
N GLU A 270 -6.78 -10.25 24.20
CA GLU A 270 -7.72 -9.13 24.24
C GLU A 270 -8.14 -8.70 22.83
N ALA A 271 -7.17 -8.54 21.92
CA ALA A 271 -7.44 -8.20 20.53
C ALA A 271 -8.25 -9.26 19.78
N ARG A 272 -7.99 -10.55 20.04
CA ARG A 272 -8.81 -11.66 19.51
C ARG A 272 -10.23 -11.59 20.05
N ALA A 273 -10.43 -11.17 21.30
CA ALA A 273 -11.76 -10.98 21.88
C ALA A 273 -12.51 -9.81 21.21
N VAL A 274 -11.84 -8.68 21.00
CA VAL A 274 -12.39 -7.52 20.27
C VAL A 274 -12.77 -7.91 18.83
N GLY A 275 -11.90 -8.63 18.13
CA GLY A 275 -12.18 -9.14 16.78
C GLY A 275 -13.38 -10.09 16.71
N ARG A 276 -13.57 -10.94 17.73
CA ARG A 276 -14.74 -11.83 17.85
C ARG A 276 -16.03 -11.10 18.22
N GLY A 277 -15.95 -10.06 19.06
CA GLY A 277 -17.09 -9.21 19.43
C GLY A 277 -17.58 -8.33 18.27
N ALA A 278 -16.66 -7.78 17.49
CA ALA A 278 -16.97 -7.03 16.26
C ALA A 278 -17.52 -7.92 15.13
N GLY A 279 -17.34 -9.24 15.22
CA GLY A 279 -17.85 -10.25 14.29
C GLY A 279 -19.37 -10.50 14.35
N ARG A 280 -20.11 -9.88 15.28
CA ARG A 280 -21.59 -9.90 15.33
C ARG A 280 -22.24 -8.70 14.59
N ARG A 281 -21.73 -8.35 13.41
CA ARG A 281 -22.49 -7.63 12.36
C ARG A 281 -22.72 -8.59 11.19
N PRO A 282 -23.89 -8.53 10.52
CA PRO A 282 -24.47 -9.67 9.80
C PRO A 282 -23.48 -10.26 8.79
N GLY A 283 -23.24 -11.57 8.99
CA GLY A 283 -22.11 -12.32 8.45
C GLY A 283 -22.12 -12.49 6.93
N ALA A 284 -21.33 -13.46 6.48
CA ALA A 284 -21.07 -13.84 5.08
C ALA A 284 -22.26 -13.74 4.10
N TRP A 285 -23.51 -13.80 4.56
CA TRP A 285 -24.72 -13.45 3.83
C TRP A 285 -24.78 -12.02 3.27
N ALA A 286 -24.32 -10.99 4.02
CA ALA A 286 -24.24 -9.62 3.55
C ALA A 286 -23.13 -9.41 2.52
N ARG A 287 -22.00 -10.14 2.65
CA ARG A 287 -20.91 -10.16 1.67
C ARG A 287 -21.29 -10.89 0.39
N GLY A 288 -22.03 -11.99 0.50
CA GLY A 288 -22.61 -12.70 -0.65
C GLY A 288 -23.64 -11.84 -1.39
N ARG A 289 -24.52 -11.12 -0.67
CA ARG A 289 -25.46 -10.17 -1.28
C ARG A 289 -24.79 -8.92 -1.80
N ALA A 290 -23.76 -8.38 -1.15
CA ALA A 290 -22.99 -7.24 -1.67
C ALA A 290 -22.28 -7.63 -2.97
N PHE A 291 -21.63 -8.79 -3.02
CA PHE A 291 -21.02 -9.33 -4.24
C PHE A 291 -22.05 -9.64 -5.34
N LEU A 292 -23.21 -10.23 -5.00
CA LEU A 292 -24.30 -10.47 -5.96
C LEU A 292 -24.95 -9.17 -6.43
N ARG A 293 -25.13 -8.18 -5.55
CA ARG A 293 -25.71 -6.87 -5.85
C ARG A 293 -24.73 -6.04 -6.66
N GLU A 294 -23.43 -6.12 -6.39
CA GLU A 294 -22.36 -5.50 -7.18
C GLU A 294 -22.21 -6.18 -8.55
N ARG A 295 -22.37 -7.50 -8.64
CA ARG A 295 -22.42 -8.24 -9.91
C ARG A 295 -23.68 -7.92 -10.73
N LEU A 296 -24.83 -7.71 -10.07
CA LEU A 296 -26.09 -7.31 -10.71
C LEU A 296 -26.08 -5.83 -11.11
N VAL A 297 -25.53 -4.95 -10.28
CA VAL A 297 -25.30 -3.53 -10.56
C VAL A 297 -24.26 -3.38 -11.66
N ARG A 298 -23.20 -4.20 -11.70
CA ARG A 298 -22.33 -4.37 -12.89
C ARG A 298 -23.17 -4.77 -14.11
N ARG A 299 -23.98 -5.81 -14.03
CA ARG A 299 -24.79 -6.21 -15.19
C ARG A 299 -25.81 -5.13 -15.63
N TRP A 300 -26.28 -4.29 -14.72
CA TRP A 300 -27.30 -3.27 -14.97
C TRP A 300 -26.68 -1.94 -15.47
N ILE A 301 -25.65 -1.43 -14.79
CA ILE A 301 -24.89 -0.23 -15.20
C ILE A 301 -24.25 -0.46 -16.59
N TYR A 302 -23.67 -1.64 -16.83
CA TYR A 302 -23.00 -1.96 -18.10
C TYR A 302 -24.00 -2.22 -19.24
N ARG A 303 -25.28 -2.52 -18.95
CA ARG A 303 -26.31 -2.76 -19.97
C ARG A 303 -27.17 -1.53 -20.28
N TYR A 304 -27.37 -0.63 -19.32
CA TYR A 304 -28.34 0.46 -19.45
C TYR A 304 -27.75 1.88 -19.40
N ARG A 305 -26.54 2.09 -18.85
CA ARG A 305 -25.99 3.45 -18.66
C ARG A 305 -24.78 3.78 -19.53
N TYR A 306 -24.09 2.76 -20.05
CA TYR A 306 -22.89 2.91 -20.88
C TYR A 306 -22.99 2.19 -22.23
N GLY A 307 -24.22 1.85 -22.68
CA GLY A 307 -24.46 1.11 -23.93
C GLY A 307 -23.95 1.81 -25.18
N ASP A 308 -23.74 3.12 -25.11
CA ASP A 308 -23.32 3.94 -26.25
C ASP A 308 -21.81 4.25 -26.25
N MET A 309 -21.10 3.93 -25.17
CA MET A 309 -19.63 3.96 -25.16
C MET A 309 -19.12 2.60 -25.63
N VAL A 310 -18.57 2.56 -26.84
CA VAL A 310 -17.87 1.39 -27.39
C VAL A 310 -16.64 1.14 -26.50
N TRP A 311 -16.81 0.31 -25.46
CA TRP A 311 -15.70 -0.16 -24.66
C TRP A 311 -15.26 -1.55 -25.15
N PRO A 312 -13.95 -1.78 -25.26
CA PRO A 312 -13.36 -3.04 -25.70
C PRO A 312 -13.92 -4.28 -24.99
N ARG A 313 -14.33 -5.30 -25.76
CA ARG A 313 -14.89 -6.58 -25.26
C ARG A 313 -13.81 -7.55 -24.77
N GLY A 314 -12.54 -7.27 -25.05
CA GLY A 314 -11.39 -8.03 -24.59
C GLY A 314 -10.11 -7.18 -24.59
N LEU A 315 -9.02 -7.75 -24.06
CA LEU A 315 -7.70 -7.09 -24.02
C LEU A 315 -7.24 -6.64 -25.42
N ASP A 316 -7.57 -7.43 -26.44
CA ASP A 316 -7.30 -7.13 -27.85
C ASP A 316 -7.96 -5.84 -28.35
N ASP A 317 -9.14 -5.52 -27.83
CA ASP A 317 -9.86 -4.32 -28.23
C ASP A 317 -9.26 -3.09 -27.53
N VAL A 318 -8.76 -3.22 -26.28
CA VAL A 318 -7.98 -2.17 -25.60
C VAL A 318 -6.69 -1.93 -26.37
N TYR A 319 -6.04 -3.01 -26.81
CA TYR A 319 -4.81 -2.95 -27.59
C TYR A 319 -5.03 -2.28 -28.95
N ARG A 320 -6.10 -2.64 -29.67
CA ARG A 320 -6.47 -1.96 -30.93
C ARG A 320 -6.81 -0.48 -30.72
N ALA A 321 -7.54 -0.15 -29.66
CA ALA A 321 -7.93 1.23 -29.36
C ALA A 321 -6.73 2.10 -28.95
N ALA A 322 -5.78 1.54 -28.19
CA ALA A 322 -4.60 2.26 -27.70
C ALA A 322 -3.48 2.37 -28.75
N PHE A 323 -3.37 1.42 -29.68
CA PHE A 323 -2.21 1.30 -30.58
C PHE A 323 -2.54 1.39 -32.07
N GLY A 324 -3.80 1.70 -32.44
CA GLY A 324 -4.14 2.29 -33.74
C GLY A 324 -3.52 1.64 -34.99
N GLY A 325 -3.81 0.34 -35.24
CA GLY A 325 -3.68 -0.25 -36.56
C GLY A 325 -2.65 -1.38 -36.74
N ALA A 326 -3.14 -2.46 -37.36
CA ALA A 326 -2.43 -3.55 -38.06
C ALA A 326 -1.55 -4.52 -37.24
N GLY A 327 -2.20 -5.41 -36.48
CA GLY A 327 -1.63 -6.72 -36.11
C GLY A 327 -2.45 -7.43 -35.02
N PRO A 328 -2.56 -8.76 -35.03
CA PRO A 328 -3.00 -9.50 -33.84
C PRO A 328 -2.03 -9.24 -32.69
N ALA A 329 -2.52 -9.25 -31.43
CA ALA A 329 -1.65 -9.19 -30.26
C ALA A 329 -0.54 -10.26 -30.35
N PRO A 330 0.70 -9.95 -29.92
CA PRO A 330 1.81 -10.92 -29.89
C PRO A 330 1.37 -12.24 -29.25
N ALA A 331 1.79 -13.37 -29.82
CA ALA A 331 1.36 -14.70 -29.35
C ALA A 331 1.63 -14.92 -27.84
N GLU A 332 2.66 -14.29 -27.29
CA GLU A 332 3.03 -14.31 -25.87
C GLU A 332 1.97 -13.71 -24.93
N LEU A 333 1.04 -12.88 -25.43
CA LEU A 333 -0.08 -12.32 -24.65
C LEU A 333 -1.37 -13.16 -24.74
N ARG A 334 -1.45 -14.10 -25.69
CA ARG A 334 -2.64 -14.96 -25.89
C ARG A 334 -2.73 -16.11 -24.89
N ASP A 335 -1.60 -16.49 -24.29
CA ASP A 335 -1.54 -17.56 -23.29
C ASP A 335 -1.96 -17.14 -21.88
N VAL A 336 -2.36 -15.88 -21.69
CA VAL A 336 -3.07 -15.44 -20.48
C VAL A 336 -4.56 -15.71 -20.66
N SER A 337 -4.94 -17.00 -20.68
CA SER A 337 -6.35 -17.37 -20.58
C SER A 337 -6.82 -17.11 -19.15
N PHE A 338 -7.81 -16.22 -19.00
CA PHE A 338 -8.62 -16.21 -17.79
C PHE A 338 -9.53 -17.43 -17.86
N ASP A 339 -9.22 -18.49 -17.12
CA ASP A 339 -10.12 -19.61 -16.88
C ASP A 339 -11.36 -19.09 -16.14
N MET A 340 -12.31 -18.57 -16.91
CA MET A 340 -13.64 -18.22 -16.45
C MET A 340 -14.46 -19.51 -16.48
N PRO A 341 -14.93 -20.03 -15.33
CA PRO A 341 -15.73 -21.25 -15.32
C PRO A 341 -16.99 -21.03 -16.16
N SER A 342 -17.11 -21.82 -17.23
CA SER A 342 -18.28 -21.81 -18.10
C SER A 342 -19.52 -22.21 -17.30
N PRO A 343 -20.65 -21.49 -17.40
CA PRO A 343 -21.86 -21.85 -16.68
C PRO A 343 -22.36 -23.21 -17.16
N ARG A 344 -22.31 -24.21 -16.28
CA ARG A 344 -22.96 -25.51 -16.51
C ARG A 344 -24.43 -25.25 -16.81
N ARG A 345 -24.84 -25.51 -18.05
CA ARG A 345 -26.25 -25.58 -18.42
C ARG A 345 -26.85 -26.77 -17.70
N SER A 346 -27.60 -26.52 -16.63
CA SER A 346 -28.52 -27.51 -16.07
C SER A 346 -29.56 -27.82 -17.14
N ARG A 347 -29.52 -29.04 -17.68
CA ARG A 347 -30.69 -29.60 -18.37
C ARG A 347 -31.76 -29.86 -17.30
N ALA A 348 -32.94 -29.28 -17.51
CA ALA A 348 -34.12 -29.57 -16.71
C ALA A 348 -34.59 -31.01 -16.96
N PRO A 349 -35.16 -31.70 -15.96
CA PRO A 349 -36.20 -32.69 -16.20
C PRO A 349 -37.54 -32.02 -16.55
#